data_AF-A0A5G2QCI9-F1
#
_entry.id   AF-A0A5G2QCI9-F1
#
_cell.length_a   1.000
_cell.length_b   1.000
_cell.length_c   1.000
_cell.angle_alpha   90.00
_cell.angle_beta   90.00
_cell.angle_gamma   90.00
#
_symmetry.space_group_name_H-M   'P 1'
#
loop_
_entity.id
_entity.type
_entity.pdbx_description
1 polymer ?
#
loop_
_entity_poly.entity_id
_entity_poly.type
_entity_poly.pdbx_seq_one_letter_code
_entity_poly.pdbx_strand_id
1 'polypeptide(L)' 'NTRKENTDCPVSLPQLTLCSSLTALITDDLTDAIICAKKIVKETEGMNYWQGWKNHCEGKDLSEWKKGCEVS' A
#
# COMPACT_ATOMS: atom_id res chain seq x y z
N ASN A 1 17.88 -7.89 9.76
CA ASN A 1 16.81 -7.11 9.12
C ASN A 1 15.48 -7.61 9.63
N THR A 2 15.11 -7.17 10.83
CA THR A 2 13.83 -7.51 11.44
C THR A 2 12.74 -6.76 10.68
N ARG A 3 11.92 -7.49 9.91
CA ARG A 3 10.59 -7.04 9.48
C ARG A 3 9.92 -6.59 10.76
N LYS A 4 9.68 -5.29 10.95
CA LYS A 4 8.84 -4.84 12.07
C LYS A 4 7.49 -5.50 11.84
N GLU A 5 7.20 -6.50 12.65
CA GLU A 5 5.86 -7.06 12.75
C GLU A 5 4.99 -5.90 13.25
N ASN A 6 4.25 -5.31 12.34
CA ASN A 6 3.26 -4.29 12.65
C ASN A 6 2.05 -5.02 13.25
N THR A 7 2.22 -5.66 14.42
CA THR A 7 1.14 -6.29 15.18
C THR A 7 0.14 -5.27 15.76
N ASP A 8 0.38 -3.97 15.53
CA ASP A 8 -0.49 -2.87 15.91
C ASP A 8 -1.14 -2.18 14.70
N CYS A 9 -1.64 -2.93 13.72
CA CYS A 9 -2.67 -2.37 12.85
C CYS A 9 -3.97 -2.31 13.68
N PRO A 10 -4.48 -1.13 14.07
CA PRO A 10 -5.72 -1.07 14.81
C PRO A 10 -6.81 -1.74 13.97
N VAL A 11 -7.51 -2.71 14.57
CA VAL A 11 -8.66 -3.43 14.00
C VAL A 11 -9.82 -2.52 13.57
N SER A 12 -9.67 -1.20 13.76
CA SER A 12 -10.56 -0.13 13.32
C SER A 12 -10.07 0.62 12.06
N LEU A 13 -9.14 0.07 11.28
CA LEU A 13 -8.79 0.65 9.98
C LEU A 13 -9.92 0.36 8.96
N PRO A 14 -10.49 1.39 8.30
CA PRO A 14 -11.49 1.21 7.23
C PRO A 14 -10.96 0.40 6.03
N GLN A 15 -9.65 0.09 6.01
CA GLN A 15 -9.02 -0.84 5.08
C GLN A 15 -9.59 -2.27 5.18
N LEU A 16 -9.96 -2.72 6.39
CA LEU A 16 -10.28 -4.14 6.65
C LEU A 16 -11.63 -4.57 6.06
N THR A 17 -12.55 -3.63 5.83
CA THR A 17 -13.83 -3.92 5.14
C THR A 17 -13.67 -3.96 3.63
N LEU A 18 -12.64 -3.29 3.09
CA LEU A 18 -12.34 -3.31 1.67
C LEU A 18 -11.51 -4.55 1.28
N CYS A 19 -10.66 -5.06 2.16
CA CYS A 19 -9.66 -6.07 1.83
C CYS A 19 -9.84 -7.40 2.57
N SER A 20 -9.06 -8.42 2.19
CA SER A 20 -9.00 -9.72 2.88
C SER A 20 -8.40 -9.58 4.30
N SER A 21 -8.16 -10.71 4.98
CA SER A 21 -7.59 -10.71 6.34
C SER A 21 -6.22 -10.05 6.39
N LEU A 22 -5.90 -9.37 7.49
CA LEU A 22 -4.60 -8.69 7.69
C LEU A 22 -3.40 -9.64 7.48
N THR A 23 -3.58 -10.92 7.84
CA THR A 23 -2.58 -11.97 7.64
C THR A 23 -2.23 -12.23 6.17
N ALA A 24 -3.19 -12.06 5.26
CA ALA A 24 -2.97 -12.22 3.82
C ALA A 24 -2.19 -11.06 3.21
N LEU A 25 -2.25 -9.88 3.84
CA LEU A 25 -1.57 -8.66 3.36
C LEU A 25 -0.08 -8.59 3.74
N ILE A 26 0.40 -9.45 4.64
CA ILE A 26 1.78 -9.43 5.16
C ILE A 26 2.61 -10.65 4.73
N THR A 27 2.16 -11.36 3.70
CA THR A 27 2.88 -12.49 3.11
C THR A 27 3.92 -12.03 2.08
N ASP A 28 4.79 -12.94 1.64
CA ASP A 28 5.73 -12.67 0.56
C ASP A 28 5.03 -12.61 -0.82
N ASP A 29 3.85 -13.24 -0.94
CA ASP A 29 2.98 -13.09 -2.10
C ASP A 29 2.18 -11.79 -1.99
N LEU A 30 2.51 -10.84 -2.86
CA LEU A 30 1.89 -9.52 -2.87
C LEU A 30 0.52 -9.49 -3.57
N THR A 31 0.02 -10.61 -4.10
CA THR A 31 -1.21 -10.66 -4.92
C THR A 31 -2.40 -10.03 -4.19
N ASP A 32 -2.68 -10.47 -2.97
CA ASP A 32 -3.80 -9.95 -2.18
C ASP A 32 -3.60 -8.49 -1.77
N ALA A 33 -2.36 -8.11 -1.44
CA ALA A 33 -2.00 -6.74 -1.11
C ALA A 33 -2.20 -5.79 -2.31
N ILE A 34 -1.83 -6.22 -3.51
CA ILE A 34 -2.01 -5.44 -4.75
C ILE A 34 -3.50 -5.30 -5.09
N ILE A 35 -4.29 -6.37 -4.95
CA ILE A 35 -5.75 -6.32 -5.18
C ILE A 35 -6.40 -5.34 -4.21
N CYS A 36 -6.05 -5.43 -2.92
CA CYS A 36 -6.50 -4.51 -1.88
C CYS A 36 -6.15 -3.06 -2.21
N ALA A 37 -4.87 -2.76 -2.51
CA ALA A 37 -4.42 -1.42 -2.85
C ALA A 37 -5.18 -0.83 -4.05
N LYS A 38 -5.41 -1.63 -5.11
CA LYS A 38 -6.22 -1.23 -6.27
C LYS A 38 -7.64 -0.86 -5.88
N LYS A 39 -8.27 -1.63 -4.99
CA LYS A 39 -9.63 -1.37 -4.51
C LYS A 39 -9.70 -0.07 -3.71
N ILE A 40 -8.74 0.16 -2.81
CA ILE A 40 -8.63 1.40 -2.03
C ILE A 40 -8.50 2.60 -2.95
N VAL A 41 -7.58 2.58 -3.93
CA VAL A 41 -7.42 3.67 -4.90
C VAL A 41 -8.73 3.93 -5.66
N LYS A 42 -9.46 2.89 -6.02
CA LYS A 42 -10.70 3.00 -6.78
C LYS A 42 -11.87 3.55 -5.96
N GLU A 43 -11.99 3.15 -4.70
CA GLU A 43 -13.18 3.42 -3.85
C GLU A 43 -12.98 4.62 -2.91
N THR A 44 -11.76 5.14 -2.79
CA THR A 44 -11.43 6.28 -1.92
C THR A 44 -10.89 7.46 -2.73
N GLU A 45 -10.15 8.38 -2.11
CA GLU A 45 -9.57 9.58 -2.73
C GLU A 45 -8.35 9.27 -3.64
N GLY A 46 -8.32 8.10 -4.29
CA GLY A 46 -7.16 7.65 -5.05
C GLY A 46 -5.93 7.44 -4.16
N MET A 47 -4.76 7.84 -4.67
CA MET A 47 -3.51 7.76 -3.91
C MET A 47 -3.46 8.74 -2.71
N ASN A 48 -4.33 9.76 -2.68
CA ASN A 48 -4.41 10.73 -1.58
C ASN A 48 -4.93 10.14 -0.26
N TYR A 49 -5.51 8.95 -0.32
CA TYR A 49 -5.86 8.18 0.87
C TYR A 49 -4.64 7.94 1.79
N TRP A 50 -3.47 7.68 1.22
CA TRP A 50 -2.24 7.49 1.99
C TRP A 50 -1.53 8.83 2.24
N GLN A 51 -1.64 9.36 3.46
CA GLN A 51 -0.99 10.62 3.84
C GLN A 51 0.53 10.61 3.62
N GLY A 52 1.19 9.45 3.78
CA GLY A 52 2.60 9.30 3.44
C GLY A 52 2.89 9.55 1.96
N TRP A 53 2.04 9.04 1.06
CA TRP A 53 2.14 9.33 -0.37
C TRP A 53 1.82 10.81 -0.66
N LYS A 54 0.73 11.33 -0.08
CA LYS A 54 0.32 12.72 -0.26
C LYS A 54 1.43 13.71 0.12
N ASN A 55 2.01 13.54 1.30
CA ASN A 55 3.01 14.47 1.84
C ASN A 55 4.38 14.36 1.16
N HIS A 56 4.73 13.19 0.62
CA HIS A 56 6.10 12.92 0.17
C HIS A 56 6.24 12.63 -1.32
N CYS A 57 5.16 12.30 -2.03
CA CYS A 57 5.18 11.82 -3.41
C CYS A 57 4.27 12.62 -4.35
N GLU A 58 3.13 13.15 -3.89
CA GLU A 58 2.20 13.90 -4.74
C GLU A 58 2.91 15.09 -5.42
N GLY A 59 2.71 15.23 -6.73
CA GLY A 59 3.28 16.32 -7.52
C GLY A 59 4.79 16.28 -7.77
N LYS A 60 5.50 15.22 -7.34
CA LYS A 60 6.95 15.07 -7.56
C LYS A 60 7.27 14.16 -8.74
N ASP A 61 8.44 14.36 -9.34
CA ASP A 61 9.00 13.35 -10.24
C ASP A 61 9.47 12.13 -9.42
N LEU A 62 8.89 10.98 -9.72
CA LEU A 62 9.18 9.70 -9.08
C LEU A 62 10.03 8.78 -9.96
N SER A 63 10.58 9.28 -11.08
CA SER A 63 11.42 8.53 -12.00
C SER A 63 12.60 7.84 -11.31
N GLU A 64 13.15 8.46 -10.25
CA GLU A 64 14.23 7.92 -9.44
C GLU A 64 13.90 6.56 -8.81
N TRP A 65 12.64 6.35 -8.38
CA TRP A 65 12.22 5.10 -7.71
C TRP A 65 12.23 3.87 -8.63
N LYS A 66 12.32 4.08 -9.95
CA LYS A 66 12.44 3.02 -10.96
C LYS A 66 13.78 3.07 -11.68
N LYS A 67 14.69 3.95 -11.28
CA LYS A 67 15.98 4.15 -11.97
C LYS A 67 16.83 2.88 -11.83
N GLY A 68 17.25 2.34 -12.98
CA GLY A 68 18.04 1.10 -13.02
C GLY A 68 17.22 -0.18 -12.85
N CYS A 69 15.89 -0.09 -12.77
CA CYS A 69 15.02 -1.26 -12.86
C CYS A 69 14.61 -1.50 -14.31
N GLU A 70 14.81 -2.72 -14.80
CA GLU A 70 14.24 -3.17 -16.07
C GLU A 70 12.79 -3.61 -15.84
N VAL A 71 11.87 -2.67 -16.02
CA VAL A 71 10.43 -2.90 -15.96
C VAL A 71 9.88 -2.73 -17.37
N SER A 72 9.51 -3.85 -17.99
CA SER A 72 8.89 -3.94 -19.32
C SER A 72 7.40 -3.64 -19.28
#